data_AF-V9ZAI7-F1
#
_entry.id   AF-V9ZAI7-F1
#
_cell.length_a   1.000
_cell.length_b   1.000
_cell.length_c   1.000
_cell.angle_alpha   90.00
_cell.angle_beta   90.00
_cell.angle_gamma   90.00
#
_symmetry.space_group_name_H-M   'P 1'
#
loop_
_entity.id
_entity.type
_entity.pdbx_description
1 polymer ?
#
loop_
_entity_poly.entity_id
_entity_poly.type
_entity_poly.pdbx_seq_one_letter_code
_entity_poly.pdbx_strand_id
1 'polypeptide(L)'
;MRFPRFDERGPLAVIELGALRSLNAALLTARYELQSASSMWDRLQSGGDVADMHEAHTTLPFYGQAIQEIASGATAYERHVALIAWRYTAAAVVLGVTVLQRVAEAKPPLSPDTVEELCQEPTLGLLHEALSVPVADLVPVRDPDLLDERTRTAQRWAQVRDRVDDAIDLVVEIAADEEAAHPRTKEEAAGCLLTEHCPPHTDPVYNGVLEPLFDLAEEVPFGISRIIAKG
;
A
#
# COMPACT_ATOMS: atom_id res chain seq x y z
N MET A 1 -13.50 -3.83 2.52
CA MET A 1 -14.82 -3.15 2.48
C MET A 1 -15.49 -3.25 1.10
N ARG A 2 -16.78 -2.93 0.97
CA ARG A 2 -17.50 -2.93 -0.32
C ARG A 2 -17.30 -1.60 -1.04
N PHE A 3 -16.78 -1.59 -2.27
CA PHE A 3 -16.58 -0.38 -3.06
C PHE A 3 -17.88 0.47 -3.16
N PRO A 4 -17.81 1.80 -3.01
CA PRO A 4 -18.99 2.66 -3.01
C PRO A 4 -19.75 2.61 -4.35
N ARG A 5 -21.06 2.82 -4.27
CA ARG A 5 -21.92 2.92 -5.46
C ARG A 5 -21.86 4.35 -5.98
N PHE A 6 -21.33 4.51 -7.18
CA PHE A 6 -21.35 5.76 -7.93
C PHE A 6 -22.43 5.70 -9.00
N ASP A 7 -23.14 6.81 -9.20
CA ASP A 7 -24.01 7.00 -10.36
C ASP A 7 -23.13 7.22 -11.60
N GLU A 8 -23.41 6.50 -12.69
CA GLU A 8 -22.72 6.63 -13.98
C GLU A 8 -22.98 7.98 -14.66
N ARG A 9 -24.01 8.72 -14.20
CA ARG A 9 -24.30 10.10 -14.62
C ARG A 9 -23.63 11.16 -13.75
N GLY A 10 -22.85 10.75 -12.76
CA GLY A 10 -22.16 11.64 -11.83
C GLY A 10 -20.93 12.33 -12.44
N PRO A 11 -20.18 13.09 -11.63
CA PRO A 11 -18.99 13.85 -12.06
C PRO A 11 -17.73 12.98 -12.31
N LEU A 12 -17.85 11.65 -12.24
CA LEU A 12 -16.77 10.73 -12.57
C LEU A 12 -16.91 10.28 -14.01
N ALA A 13 -15.85 10.43 -14.81
CA ALA A 13 -15.82 9.80 -16.12
C ALA A 13 -15.77 8.26 -15.97
N VAL A 14 -16.31 7.58 -16.98
CA VAL A 14 -16.38 6.11 -17.04
C VAL A 14 -15.00 5.47 -16.84
N ILE A 15 -13.95 6.06 -17.42
CA ILE A 15 -12.58 5.55 -17.34
C ILE A 15 -12.03 5.60 -15.90
N GLU A 16 -12.32 6.67 -15.17
CA GLU A 16 -11.84 6.87 -13.80
C GLU A 16 -12.57 5.96 -12.83
N LEU A 17 -13.89 5.83 -12.99
CA LEU A 17 -14.69 4.88 -12.23
C LEU A 17 -14.26 3.43 -12.50
N GLY A 18 -13.98 3.10 -13.76
CA GLY A 18 -13.47 1.79 -14.15
C GLY A 18 -12.12 1.48 -13.51
N ALA A 19 -11.18 2.43 -13.58
CA ALA A 19 -9.85 2.31 -12.98
C ALA A 19 -9.92 2.16 -11.45
N LEU A 20 -10.69 3.01 -10.75
CA LEU A 20 -10.86 2.92 -9.29
C LEU A 20 -11.46 1.57 -8.86
N ARG A 21 -12.46 1.07 -9.60
CA ARG A 21 -13.04 -0.26 -9.33
C ARG A 21 -12.03 -1.38 -9.55
N SER A 22 -11.28 -1.31 -10.65
CA SER A 22 -10.27 -2.31 -11.01
C SER A 22 -9.15 -2.37 -9.98
N LEU A 23 -8.55 -1.22 -9.64
CA LEU A 23 -7.50 -1.13 -8.63
C LEU A 23 -7.99 -1.57 -7.26
N ASN A 24 -9.20 -1.18 -6.83
CA ASN A 24 -9.75 -1.64 -5.56
C ASN A 24 -9.95 -3.17 -5.52
N ALA A 25 -10.37 -3.78 -6.63
CA ALA A 25 -10.50 -5.23 -6.71
C ALA A 25 -9.13 -5.94 -6.66
N ALA A 26 -8.14 -5.42 -7.39
CA ALA A 26 -6.77 -5.93 -7.39
C ALA A 26 -6.14 -5.82 -5.99
N LEU A 27 -6.23 -4.63 -5.38
CA LEU A 27 -5.79 -4.34 -4.02
C LEU A 27 -6.37 -5.33 -3.01
N LEU A 28 -7.70 -5.48 -2.96
CA LEU A 28 -8.33 -6.35 -1.98
C LEU A 28 -7.91 -7.81 -2.16
N THR A 29 -7.83 -8.26 -3.41
CA THR A 29 -7.38 -9.62 -3.73
C THR A 29 -5.94 -9.83 -3.24
N ALA A 30 -5.04 -8.91 -3.57
CA ALA A 30 -3.64 -8.98 -3.15
C ALA A 30 -3.48 -8.87 -1.62
N ARG A 31 -4.27 -8.03 -0.94
CA ARG A 31 -4.27 -7.89 0.52
C ARG A 31 -4.70 -9.20 1.21
N TYR A 32 -5.76 -9.85 0.73
CA TYR A 32 -6.22 -11.13 1.30
C TYR A 32 -5.22 -12.25 1.04
N GLU A 33 -4.59 -12.27 -0.13
CA GLU A 33 -3.56 -13.24 -0.43
C GLU A 33 -2.32 -13.02 0.45
N LEU A 34 -1.93 -11.76 0.67
CA LEU A 34 -0.82 -11.43 1.56
C LEU A 34 -1.09 -11.92 2.98
N GLN A 35 -2.29 -11.66 3.52
CA GLN A 35 -2.69 -12.16 4.85
C GLN A 35 -2.61 -13.70 4.94
N SER A 36 -2.98 -14.39 3.86
CA SER A 36 -2.91 -15.85 3.78
C SER A 36 -1.46 -16.33 3.76
N ALA A 37 -0.60 -15.65 2.99
CA ALA A 37 0.83 -15.96 2.92
C ALA A 37 1.55 -15.68 4.26
N SER A 38 1.29 -14.55 4.91
CA SER A 38 1.85 -14.22 6.23
C SER A 38 1.41 -15.24 7.29
N SER A 39 0.14 -15.66 7.29
CA SER A 39 -0.33 -16.70 8.22
C SER A 39 0.37 -18.05 8.00
N MET A 40 0.71 -18.36 6.75
CA MET A 40 1.47 -19.57 6.41
C MET A 40 2.91 -19.46 6.92
N TRP A 41 3.53 -18.30 6.73
CA TRP A 41 4.87 -17.98 7.22
C TRP A 41 4.96 -18.08 8.75
N ASP A 42 4.07 -17.42 9.50
CA ASP A 42 4.06 -17.44 10.97
C ASP A 42 3.99 -18.88 11.53
N ARG A 43 3.17 -19.71 10.88
CA ARG A 43 3.05 -21.14 11.23
C ARG A 43 4.35 -21.91 10.98
N LEU A 44 5.05 -21.61 9.88
CA LEU A 44 6.31 -22.28 9.54
C LEU A 44 7.45 -21.80 10.42
N GLN A 45 7.48 -20.51 10.77
CA GLN A 45 8.41 -19.97 11.76
C GLN A 45 8.23 -20.67 13.12
N SER A 46 6.99 -20.77 13.60
CA SER A 46 6.67 -21.52 14.83
C SER A 46 7.06 -23.00 14.73
N GLY A 47 6.92 -23.61 13.54
CA GLY A 47 7.38 -24.97 13.27
C GLY A 47 8.91 -25.10 13.33
N GLY A 48 9.64 -24.07 12.93
CA GLY A 48 11.09 -23.97 13.05
C GLY A 48 11.54 -24.00 14.51
N ASP A 49 10.90 -23.20 15.37
CA ASP A 49 11.19 -23.21 16.81
C ASP A 49 10.98 -24.61 17.42
N VAL A 50 9.93 -25.31 16.99
CA VAL A 50 9.66 -26.69 17.41
C VAL A 50 10.70 -27.67 16.86
N ALA A 51 11.19 -27.44 15.65
CA ALA A 51 12.25 -28.26 15.05
C ALA A 51 13.55 -28.13 15.81
N ASP A 52 13.95 -26.91 16.17
CA ASP A 52 15.14 -26.65 16.98
C ASP A 52 15.06 -27.37 18.33
N MET A 53 13.89 -27.36 18.99
CA MET A 53 13.67 -28.13 20.22
C MET A 53 13.79 -29.63 20.01
N HIS A 54 13.26 -30.16 18.90
CA HIS A 54 13.37 -31.58 18.60
C HIS A 54 14.81 -32.01 18.33
N GLU A 55 15.56 -31.23 17.53
CA GLU A 55 16.95 -31.50 17.20
C GLU A 55 17.88 -31.43 18.42
N ALA A 56 17.54 -30.63 19.44
CA ALA A 56 18.22 -30.65 20.73
C ALA A 56 18.10 -32.00 21.48
N HIS A 57 17.13 -32.85 21.09
CA HIS A 57 16.78 -34.09 21.79
C HIS A 57 16.78 -35.35 20.90
N THR A 58 17.07 -35.20 19.61
CA THR A 58 17.16 -36.33 18.66
C THR A 58 18.24 -36.08 17.60
N THR A 59 18.82 -37.15 17.06
CA THR A 59 19.78 -37.08 15.94
C THR A 59 19.11 -37.17 14.56
N LEU A 60 17.77 -37.27 14.50
CA LEU A 60 17.02 -37.41 13.26
C LEU A 60 16.51 -36.05 12.77
N PRO A 61 17.01 -35.51 11.64
CA PRO A 61 16.74 -34.13 11.21
C PRO A 61 15.49 -33.97 10.33
N PHE A 62 14.67 -35.02 10.15
CA PHE A 62 13.64 -35.05 9.12
C PHE A 62 12.56 -33.97 9.28
N TYR A 63 12.21 -33.62 10.51
CA TYR A 63 11.21 -32.59 10.77
C TYR A 63 11.74 -31.19 10.44
N GLY A 64 12.94 -30.84 10.92
CA GLY A 64 13.59 -29.56 10.60
C GLY A 64 13.85 -29.39 9.11
N GLN A 65 14.32 -30.44 8.43
CA GLN A 65 14.51 -30.42 6.97
C GLN A 65 13.19 -30.16 6.23
N ALA A 66 12.11 -30.85 6.60
CA ALA A 66 10.80 -30.64 5.99
C ALA A 66 10.27 -29.21 6.23
N ILE A 67 10.43 -28.67 7.44
CA ILE A 67 10.05 -27.29 7.75
C ILE A 67 10.86 -26.30 6.92
N GLN A 68 12.18 -26.46 6.84
CA GLN A 68 13.05 -25.57 6.08
C GLN A 68 12.72 -25.56 4.58
N GLU A 69 12.52 -26.73 3.98
CA GLU A 69 12.13 -26.83 2.55
C GLU A 69 10.82 -26.09 2.28
N ILE A 70 9.80 -26.29 3.11
CA ILE A 70 8.50 -25.62 2.97
C ILE A 70 8.62 -24.11 3.24
N ALA A 71 9.36 -23.72 4.28
CA ALA A 71 9.58 -22.31 4.66
C ALA A 71 10.20 -21.51 3.52
N SER A 72 11.21 -22.05 2.84
CA SER A 72 11.85 -21.36 1.71
C SER A 72 10.86 -20.99 0.59
N GLY A 73 9.94 -21.89 0.26
CA GLY A 73 8.89 -21.64 -0.73
C GLY A 73 7.84 -20.65 -0.23
N ALA A 74 7.47 -20.73 1.05
CA ALA A 74 6.52 -19.82 1.67
C ALA A 74 7.06 -18.38 1.74
N THR A 75 8.35 -18.17 2.07
CA THR A 75 8.99 -16.84 2.06
C THR A 75 8.95 -16.22 0.67
N ALA A 76 9.33 -16.98 -0.37
CA ALA A 76 9.33 -16.47 -1.73
C ALA A 76 7.91 -16.10 -2.20
N TYR A 77 6.91 -16.88 -1.79
CA TYR A 77 5.51 -16.60 -2.08
C TYR A 77 4.99 -15.36 -1.35
N GLU A 78 5.18 -15.28 -0.03
CA GLU A 78 4.79 -14.14 0.79
C GLU A 78 5.37 -12.85 0.23
N ARG A 79 6.66 -12.86 -0.08
CA ARG A 79 7.35 -11.72 -0.67
C ARG A 79 6.74 -11.31 -2.01
N HIS A 80 6.48 -12.26 -2.90
CA HIS A 80 5.90 -11.96 -4.21
C HIS A 80 4.53 -11.30 -4.08
N VAL A 81 3.68 -11.83 -3.20
CA VAL A 81 2.35 -11.31 -2.95
C VAL A 81 2.42 -9.95 -2.25
N ALA A 82 3.36 -9.73 -1.33
CA ALA A 82 3.59 -8.45 -0.68
C ALA A 82 3.90 -7.35 -1.71
N LEU A 83 4.84 -7.59 -2.64
CA LEU A 83 5.18 -6.62 -3.68
C LEU A 83 3.96 -6.25 -4.56
N ILE A 84 3.13 -7.25 -4.91
CA ILE A 84 1.89 -7.02 -5.65
C ILE A 84 0.90 -6.18 -4.84
N ALA A 85 0.72 -6.51 -3.56
CA ALA A 85 -0.19 -5.79 -2.67
C ALA A 85 0.25 -4.33 -2.53
N TRP A 86 1.54 -4.07 -2.30
CA TRP A 86 2.10 -2.73 -2.17
C TRP A 86 1.93 -1.90 -3.45
N ARG A 87 2.25 -2.49 -4.61
CA ARG A 87 2.06 -1.84 -5.92
C ARG A 87 0.63 -1.35 -6.12
N TYR A 88 -0.36 -2.23 -5.94
CA TYR A 88 -1.76 -1.87 -6.18
C TYR A 88 -2.33 -0.96 -5.09
N THR A 89 -1.83 -1.05 -3.86
CA THR A 89 -2.21 -0.12 -2.77
C THR A 89 -1.76 1.28 -3.10
N ALA A 90 -0.49 1.46 -3.45
CA ALA A 90 0.06 2.77 -3.76
C ALA A 90 -0.63 3.40 -4.98
N ALA A 91 -0.83 2.62 -6.06
CA ALA A 91 -1.57 3.08 -7.23
C ALA A 91 -3.02 3.49 -6.88
N ALA A 92 -3.71 2.70 -6.06
CA ALA A 92 -5.08 3.00 -5.63
C ALA A 92 -5.15 4.31 -4.81
N VAL A 93 -4.19 4.55 -3.92
CA VAL A 93 -4.09 5.79 -3.14
C VAL A 93 -3.86 6.98 -4.06
N VAL A 94 -2.84 6.93 -4.92
CA VAL A 94 -2.48 8.07 -5.78
C VAL A 94 -3.61 8.40 -6.77
N LEU A 95 -4.16 7.41 -7.47
CA LEU A 95 -5.30 7.64 -8.37
C LEU A 95 -6.51 8.17 -7.58
N GLY A 96 -6.82 7.55 -6.45
CA GLY A 96 -7.96 7.92 -5.62
C GLY A 96 -7.87 9.36 -5.12
N VAL A 97 -6.72 9.77 -4.60
CA VAL A 97 -6.49 11.14 -4.12
C VAL A 97 -6.59 12.13 -5.28
N THR A 98 -5.98 11.82 -6.42
CA THR A 98 -6.02 12.67 -7.61
C THR A 98 -7.46 12.89 -8.08
N VAL A 99 -8.26 11.81 -8.14
CA VAL A 99 -9.69 11.88 -8.46
C VAL A 99 -10.46 12.68 -7.41
N LEU A 100 -10.21 12.43 -6.13
CA LEU A 100 -10.84 13.15 -5.03
C LEU A 100 -10.60 14.65 -5.13
N GLN A 101 -9.36 15.06 -5.33
CA GLN A 101 -8.97 16.46 -5.44
C GLN A 101 -9.63 17.13 -6.64
N ARG A 102 -9.58 16.53 -7.84
CA ARG A 102 -10.23 17.15 -9.00
C ARG A 102 -11.74 17.28 -8.82
N VAL A 103 -12.40 16.32 -8.16
CA VAL A 103 -13.85 16.35 -7.92
C VAL A 103 -14.17 17.45 -6.91
N ALA A 104 -13.38 17.59 -5.85
CA ALA A 104 -13.52 18.66 -4.86
C ALA A 104 -13.34 20.06 -5.51
N GLU A 105 -12.42 20.18 -6.45
CA GLU A 105 -12.11 21.42 -7.15
C GLU A 105 -12.97 21.66 -8.41
N ALA A 106 -13.94 20.78 -8.70
CA ALA A 106 -14.76 20.80 -9.91
C ALA A 106 -13.96 20.91 -11.22
N LYS A 107 -12.77 20.31 -11.25
CA LYS A 107 -11.89 20.21 -12.42
C LYS A 107 -12.43 19.18 -13.43
N PRO A 108 -12.05 19.31 -14.72
CA PRO A 108 -12.46 18.34 -15.74
C PRO A 108 -11.93 16.93 -15.42
N PRO A 109 -12.60 15.88 -15.94
CA PRO A 109 -12.11 14.50 -15.81
C PRO A 109 -10.69 14.34 -16.36
N LEU A 110 -9.96 13.38 -15.79
CA LEU A 110 -8.62 13.00 -16.26
C LEU A 110 -8.68 12.41 -17.67
N SER A 111 -7.61 12.61 -18.43
CA SER A 111 -7.47 11.95 -19.73
C SER A 111 -7.24 10.44 -19.56
N PRO A 112 -7.55 9.62 -20.57
CA PRO A 112 -7.29 8.18 -20.53
C PRO A 112 -5.82 7.86 -20.23
N ASP A 113 -4.89 8.55 -20.88
CA ASP A 113 -3.45 8.35 -20.72
C ASP A 113 -2.99 8.61 -19.28
N THR A 114 -3.48 9.70 -18.67
CA THR A 114 -3.18 10.01 -17.27
C THR A 114 -3.77 8.96 -16.32
N VAL A 115 -4.98 8.45 -16.59
CA VAL A 115 -5.56 7.38 -15.76
C VAL A 115 -4.75 6.10 -15.88
N GLU A 116 -4.31 5.74 -17.07
CA GLU A 116 -3.48 4.55 -17.31
C GLU A 116 -2.12 4.65 -16.59
N GLU A 117 -1.47 5.82 -16.66
CA GLU A 117 -0.23 6.11 -15.94
C GLU A 117 -0.42 5.96 -14.42
N LEU A 118 -1.48 6.56 -13.87
CA LEU A 118 -1.80 6.49 -12.44
C LEU A 118 -2.24 5.09 -11.97
N CYS A 119 -2.55 4.18 -12.89
CA CYS A 119 -2.81 2.76 -12.56
C CYS A 119 -1.52 1.93 -12.47
N GLN A 120 -0.39 2.48 -12.92
CA GLN A 120 0.91 1.86 -12.69
C GLN A 120 1.38 2.11 -11.27
N GLU A 121 2.47 1.43 -10.91
CA GLU A 121 3.11 1.64 -9.63
C GLU A 121 3.66 3.08 -9.55
N PRO A 122 3.27 3.87 -8.54
CA PRO A 122 3.81 5.20 -8.36
C PRO A 122 5.21 5.13 -7.75
N THR A 123 5.98 6.21 -7.95
CA THR A 123 7.21 6.41 -7.19
C THR A 123 6.90 6.76 -5.73
N LEU A 124 7.87 6.55 -4.84
CA LEU A 124 7.76 6.93 -3.43
C LEU A 124 7.45 8.43 -3.25
N GLY A 125 8.08 9.28 -4.06
CA GLY A 125 7.85 10.73 -4.07
C GLY A 125 6.43 11.08 -4.51
N LEU A 126 5.91 10.45 -5.56
CA LEU A 126 4.54 10.68 -6.02
C LEU A 126 3.50 10.24 -4.97
N LEU A 127 3.77 9.12 -4.28
CA LEU A 127 2.94 8.66 -3.17
C LEU A 127 2.97 9.66 -2.00
N HIS A 128 4.16 10.15 -1.63
CA HIS A 128 4.32 11.16 -0.59
C HIS A 128 3.59 12.48 -0.93
N GLU A 129 3.67 12.93 -2.19
CA GLU A 129 2.94 14.10 -2.68
C GLU A 129 1.42 13.90 -2.60
N ALA A 130 0.91 12.73 -3.02
CA ALA A 130 -0.51 12.42 -2.91
C ALA A 130 -0.99 12.44 -1.45
N LEU A 131 -0.20 11.88 -0.51
CA LEU A 131 -0.55 11.89 0.92
C LEU A 131 -0.45 13.29 1.56
N SER A 132 0.24 14.23 0.91
CA SER A 132 0.33 15.62 1.35
C SER A 132 -0.91 16.45 1.00
N VAL A 133 -1.80 15.93 0.17
CA VAL A 133 -3.09 16.58 -0.14
C VAL A 133 -3.94 16.63 1.13
N PRO A 134 -4.49 17.80 1.54
CA PRO A 134 -5.30 17.93 2.74
C PRO A 134 -6.71 17.36 2.53
N VAL A 135 -6.82 16.04 2.37
CA VAL A 135 -8.09 15.34 2.07
C VAL A 135 -9.17 15.65 3.10
N ALA A 136 -8.79 15.79 4.37
CA ALA A 136 -9.69 16.17 5.46
C ALA A 136 -10.39 17.52 5.21
N ASP A 137 -9.76 18.43 4.45
CA ASP A 137 -10.30 19.74 4.12
C ASP A 137 -11.20 19.73 2.89
N LEU A 138 -11.01 18.74 2.01
CA LEU A 138 -11.78 18.54 0.79
C LEU A 138 -13.13 17.86 1.06
N VAL A 139 -13.22 17.06 2.13
CA VAL A 139 -14.45 16.37 2.49
C VAL A 139 -15.36 17.29 3.33
N PRO A 140 -16.62 17.51 2.90
CA PRO A 140 -17.51 18.45 3.59
C PRO A 140 -17.92 17.98 5.00
N VAL A 141 -17.74 18.86 5.99
CA VAL A 141 -18.22 18.67 7.39
C VAL A 141 -19.75 18.76 7.41
N ARG A 142 -20.44 17.78 8.01
CA ARG A 142 -21.91 17.76 8.16
C ARG A 142 -22.42 17.96 9.60
N ASP A 143 -21.58 17.82 10.63
CA ASP A 143 -21.98 17.84 12.04
C ASP A 143 -20.80 18.34 12.92
N PRO A 144 -21.00 19.20 13.93
CA PRO A 144 -19.96 19.67 14.86
C PRO A 144 -19.12 18.58 15.56
N ASP A 145 -19.66 17.38 15.81
CA ASP A 145 -18.87 16.24 16.34
C ASP A 145 -17.81 15.75 15.33
N LEU A 146 -17.93 16.11 14.05
CA LEU A 146 -17.01 15.75 12.97
C LEU A 146 -15.80 16.70 12.85
N LEU A 147 -15.73 17.78 13.63
CA LEU A 147 -14.49 18.56 13.72
C LEU A 147 -13.36 17.71 14.31
N ASP A 148 -13.68 16.89 15.31
CA ASP A 148 -12.76 15.91 15.88
C ASP A 148 -12.42 14.82 14.84
N GLU A 149 -13.41 14.34 14.06
CA GLU A 149 -13.14 13.41 12.95
C GLU A 149 -12.24 13.98 11.85
N ARG A 150 -12.41 15.26 11.50
CA ARG A 150 -11.56 15.95 10.52
C ARG A 150 -10.12 16.04 11.02
N THR A 151 -9.93 16.44 12.29
CA THR A 151 -8.60 16.48 12.91
C THR A 151 -7.97 15.10 12.98
N ARG A 152 -8.71 14.07 13.39
CA ARG A 152 -8.23 12.67 13.42
C ARG A 152 -7.88 12.16 12.03
N THR A 153 -8.68 12.49 11.01
CA THR A 153 -8.39 12.14 9.61
C THR A 153 -7.11 12.82 9.16
N ALA A 154 -6.96 14.12 9.35
CA ALA A 154 -5.76 14.86 8.99
C ALA A 154 -4.51 14.29 9.68
N GLN A 155 -4.62 13.98 10.98
CA GLN A 155 -3.52 13.38 11.75
C GLN A 155 -3.14 12.00 11.22
N ARG A 156 -4.12 11.14 10.90
CA ARG A 156 -3.85 9.81 10.32
C ARG A 156 -3.16 9.93 8.96
N TRP A 157 -3.65 10.79 8.08
CA TRP A 157 -3.03 11.01 6.76
C TRP A 157 -1.59 11.52 6.89
N ALA A 158 -1.36 12.47 7.81
CA ALA A 158 -0.01 12.96 8.12
C ALA A 158 0.90 11.84 8.64
N GLN A 159 0.42 10.98 9.54
CA GLN A 159 1.20 9.83 10.01
C GLN A 159 1.58 8.89 8.88
N VAL A 160 0.67 8.58 7.94
CA VAL A 160 1.01 7.70 6.82
C VAL A 160 2.00 8.37 5.87
N ARG A 161 1.86 9.67 5.62
CA ARG A 161 2.85 10.45 4.86
C ARG A 161 4.23 10.37 5.51
N ASP A 162 4.32 10.62 6.81
CA ASP A 162 5.58 10.60 7.55
C ASP A 162 6.23 9.20 7.48
N ARG A 163 5.44 8.12 7.49
CA ARG A 163 5.96 6.76 7.27
C ARG A 163 6.44 6.48 5.84
N VAL A 164 5.91 7.18 4.83
CA VAL A 164 6.47 7.12 3.47
C VAL A 164 7.80 7.85 3.42
N ASP A 165 7.97 8.95 4.16
CA ASP A 165 9.28 9.61 4.32
C ASP A 165 10.28 8.69 5.02
N ASP A 166 9.87 8.01 6.10
CA ASP A 166 10.69 6.99 6.77
C ASP A 166 11.08 5.85 5.82
N ALA A 167 10.18 5.44 4.93
CA ALA A 167 10.47 4.40 3.93
C ALA A 167 11.47 4.87 2.87
N ILE A 168 11.43 6.15 2.46
CA ILE A 168 12.43 6.75 1.57
C ILE A 168 13.80 6.72 2.25
N ASP A 169 13.86 7.04 3.54
CA ASP A 169 15.11 7.00 4.31
C ASP A 169 15.67 5.59 4.41
N LEU A 170 14.82 4.62 4.69
CA LEU A 170 15.22 3.22 4.79
C LEU A 170 15.75 2.68 3.45
N VAL A 171 15.19 3.11 2.31
CA VAL A 171 15.73 2.76 0.98
C VAL A 171 17.15 3.29 0.80
N VAL A 172 17.46 4.50 1.26
CA VAL A 172 18.81 5.08 1.20
C VAL A 172 19.77 4.32 2.14
N GLU A 173 19.31 3.94 3.34
CA GLU A 173 20.10 3.16 4.29
C GLU A 173 20.47 1.77 3.71
N ILE A 174 19.49 1.04 3.18
CA ILE A 174 19.72 -0.26 2.55
C ILE A 174 20.66 -0.15 1.34
N ALA A 175 20.49 0.90 0.54
CA ALA A 175 21.34 1.17 -0.61
C ALA A 175 22.82 1.38 -0.23
N ALA A 176 23.07 2.02 0.91
CA ALA A 176 24.41 2.25 1.42
C ALA A 176 25.07 0.94 1.91
N ASP A 177 24.30 0.07 2.56
CA ASP A 177 24.79 -1.21 3.10
C ASP A 177 25.12 -2.22 1.99
N GLU A 178 24.38 -2.22 0.87
CA GLU A 178 24.57 -3.17 -0.24
C GLU A 178 25.70 -2.79 -1.22
N GLU A 179 26.40 -1.66 -1.03
CA GLU A 179 27.44 -1.10 -1.93
C GLU A 179 27.04 -1.03 -3.43
N ALA A 180 25.75 -1.09 -3.75
CA ALA A 180 25.25 -1.28 -5.10
C ALA A 180 24.90 0.05 -5.81
N ALA A 181 24.51 -0.05 -7.09
CA ALA A 181 24.08 1.08 -7.93
C ALA A 181 22.67 1.58 -7.54
N HIS A 182 22.48 1.84 -6.25
CA HIS A 182 21.22 2.17 -5.60
C HIS A 182 21.17 3.67 -5.24
N PRO A 183 19.98 4.23 -4.94
CA PRO A 183 19.83 5.64 -4.61
C PRO A 183 20.73 6.05 -3.44
N ARG A 184 21.49 7.13 -3.63
CA ARG A 184 22.44 7.68 -2.62
C ARG A 184 21.89 8.88 -1.89
N THR A 185 20.77 9.42 -2.36
CA THR A 185 20.10 10.57 -1.78
C THR A 185 18.61 10.29 -1.60
N LYS A 186 17.96 11.07 -0.72
CA LYS A 186 16.51 11.00 -0.54
C LYS A 186 15.77 11.33 -1.84
N GLU A 187 16.28 12.26 -2.64
CA GLU A 187 15.67 12.63 -3.92
C GLU A 187 15.72 11.48 -4.93
N GLU A 188 16.84 10.75 -4.99
CA GLU A 188 16.95 9.56 -5.84
C GLU A 188 16.01 8.47 -5.34
N ALA A 189 15.97 8.20 -4.03
CA ALA A 189 15.07 7.21 -3.44
C ALA A 189 13.59 7.55 -3.63
N ALA A 190 13.22 8.83 -3.54
CA ALA A 190 11.87 9.30 -3.85
C ALA A 190 11.50 9.09 -5.34
N GLY A 191 12.48 9.05 -6.23
CA GLY A 191 12.29 8.74 -7.65
C GLY A 191 12.06 7.26 -7.94
N CYS A 192 12.30 6.37 -6.98
CA CYS A 192 12.20 4.95 -7.18
C CYS A 192 10.78 4.42 -7.03
N LEU A 193 10.50 3.31 -7.70
CA LEU A 193 9.27 2.55 -7.46
C LEU A 193 9.33 1.89 -6.08
N LEU A 194 8.15 1.72 -5.49
CA LEU A 194 8.00 1.08 -4.19
C LEU A 194 8.67 -0.31 -4.21
N THR A 195 8.39 -1.16 -5.17
CA THR A 195 8.83 -2.55 -5.21
C THR A 195 10.27 -2.75 -5.70
N GLU A 196 10.94 -1.72 -6.21
CA GLU A 196 12.25 -1.83 -6.87
C GLU A 196 13.41 -2.04 -5.88
N HIS A 197 13.38 -1.40 -4.71
CA HIS A 197 14.47 -1.44 -3.73
C HIS A 197 14.17 -2.32 -2.51
N CYS A 198 13.59 -3.48 -2.74
CA CYS A 198 13.54 -4.54 -1.74
C CYS A 198 14.60 -5.60 -2.11
N PRO A 199 15.74 -5.73 -1.41
CA PRO A 199 16.65 -6.86 -1.61
C PRO A 199 15.93 -8.20 -1.42
N PRO A 200 16.28 -9.26 -2.16
CA PRO A 200 15.57 -10.54 -2.12
C PRO A 200 15.77 -11.32 -0.80
N HIS A 201 16.77 -10.95 -0.01
CA HIS A 201 17.14 -11.61 1.24
C HIS A 201 16.66 -10.84 2.49
N THR A 202 16.02 -9.68 2.30
CA THR A 202 15.35 -8.93 3.37
C THR A 202 13.84 -9.06 3.20
N ASP A 203 13.09 -8.88 4.29
CA ASP A 203 11.66 -8.61 4.18
C ASP A 203 11.45 -7.35 3.33
N PRO A 204 10.31 -7.22 2.62
CA PRO A 204 9.95 -5.98 1.97
C PRO A 204 10.06 -4.80 2.94
N VAL A 205 10.77 -3.75 2.53
CA VAL A 205 11.07 -2.53 3.30
C VAL A 205 9.82 -1.91 3.97
N TYR A 206 8.66 -2.20 3.40
CA TYR A 206 7.37 -1.61 3.75
C TYR A 206 6.58 -2.43 4.77
N ASN A 207 6.97 -3.68 5.01
CA ASN A 207 6.37 -4.50 6.05
C ASN A 207 6.73 -3.89 7.42
N GLY A 208 5.74 -3.65 8.26
CA GLY A 208 5.82 -2.95 9.55
C GLY A 208 5.68 -1.43 9.48
N VAL A 209 5.88 -0.84 8.29
CA VAL A 209 5.92 0.61 8.09
C VAL A 209 4.63 1.09 7.42
N LEU A 210 4.31 0.57 6.23
CA LEU A 210 3.28 1.15 5.36
C LEU A 210 1.90 0.49 5.48
N GLU A 211 1.65 -0.41 6.42
CA GLU A 211 0.33 -1.07 6.56
C GLU A 211 -0.86 -0.11 6.63
N PRO A 212 -0.76 1.07 7.26
CA PRO A 212 -1.86 2.04 7.23
C PRO A 212 -2.30 2.48 5.83
N LEU A 213 -1.45 2.33 4.79
CA LEU A 213 -1.83 2.61 3.41
C LEU A 213 -2.97 1.73 2.92
N PHE A 214 -3.06 0.47 3.37
CA PHE A 214 -4.14 -0.42 2.97
C PHE A 214 -5.50 0.15 3.37
N ASP A 215 -5.59 0.70 4.57
CA ASP A 215 -6.83 1.26 5.08
C ASP A 215 -7.16 2.58 4.37
N LEU A 216 -6.15 3.43 4.11
CA LEU A 216 -6.35 4.65 3.32
C LEU A 216 -6.84 4.34 1.90
N ALA A 217 -6.25 3.35 1.23
CA ALA A 217 -6.63 2.95 -0.13
C ALA A 217 -8.10 2.50 -0.20
N GLU A 218 -8.61 1.83 0.83
CA GLU A 218 -10.02 1.46 0.93
C GLU A 218 -10.94 2.65 1.23
N GLU A 219 -10.46 3.65 1.98
CA GLU A 219 -11.25 4.81 2.39
C GLU A 219 -11.44 5.86 1.30
N VAL A 220 -10.43 6.07 0.46
CA VAL A 220 -10.42 7.14 -0.54
C VAL A 220 -11.64 7.11 -1.48
N PRO A 221 -12.08 5.96 -2.02
CA PRO A 221 -13.31 5.87 -2.79
C PRO A 221 -14.55 6.40 -2.03
N PHE A 222 -14.63 6.17 -0.72
CA PHE A 222 -15.73 6.71 0.08
C PHE A 222 -15.62 8.21 0.28
N GLY A 223 -14.41 8.75 0.39
CA GLY A 223 -14.16 10.19 0.37
C GLY A 223 -14.73 10.84 -0.89
N ILE A 224 -14.43 10.27 -2.07
CA ILE A 224 -14.98 10.71 -3.36
C ILE A 224 -16.51 10.66 -3.33
N SER A 225 -17.09 9.54 -2.90
CA SER A 225 -18.55 9.37 -2.82
C SER A 225 -19.23 10.42 -1.95
N ARG A 226 -18.63 10.79 -0.81
CA ARG A 226 -19.16 11.83 0.09
C ARG A 226 -19.18 13.22 -0.53
N ILE A 227 -18.16 13.56 -1.32
CA ILE A 227 -18.09 14.85 -2.02
C ILE A 227 -19.19 14.92 -3.08
N ILE A 228 -19.33 13.86 -3.89
CA ILE A 228 -20.33 13.78 -4.96
C ILE A 228 -21.76 13.86 -4.40
N ALA A 229 -22.05 13.17 -3.29
CA ALA A 229 -23.39 13.17 -2.70
C ALA A 229 -23.83 14.51 -2.07
N LYS A 230 -22.99 15.57 -2.13
CA LYS A 230 -23.31 16.91 -1.64
C LYS A 230 -23.40 17.95 -2.76
N GLY A 231 -22.71 17.75 -3.88
CA GLY A 231 -22.80 18.60 -5.06
C GLY A 231 -24.09 18.35 -5.84
#